data_AF-A0A2V5XMD7-F1
#
_entry.id   AF-A0A2V5XMD7-F1
#
_cell.length_a   1.000
_cell.length_b   1.000
_cell.length_c   1.000
_cell.angle_alpha   90.00
_cell.angle_beta   90.00
_cell.angle_gamma   90.00
#
_symmetry.space_group_name_H-M   'P 1'
#
loop_
_entity.id
_entity.type
_entity.pdbx_description
1 polymer ?
#
loop_
_entity_poly.entity_id
_entity_poly.type
_entity_poly.pdbx_seq_one_letter_code
_entity_poly.pdbx_strand_id
1 'polypeptide(L)'
;MKIEVEAQPGSVSTLRIELPPEEVSKEWDAIASSFARLAKIPGYRPGKAPRSVIEKRFRKEIHDELTKKLVSKSYYDAIEQKQLRVVSLTNLEDVQ
;
A
#
# COMPACT_ATOMS: atom_id res chain seq x y z
N MET A 1 -1.18 -4.96 13.21
CA MET A 1 0.10 -5.00 12.49
C MET A 1 1.04 -5.93 13.24
N LYS A 2 1.56 -6.97 12.60
CA LYS A 2 2.54 -7.89 13.20
C LYS A 2 3.86 -7.73 12.45
N ILE A 3 4.96 -7.57 13.18
CA ILE A 3 6.28 -7.33 12.59
C ILE A 3 7.23 -8.41 13.12
N GLU A 4 7.72 -9.26 12.21
CA GLU A 4 8.70 -10.30 12.50
C GLU A 4 10.03 -9.94 11.82
N VAL A 5 11.14 -10.11 12.55
CA VAL A 5 12.49 -9.83 12.05
C VAL A 5 13.30 -11.12 12.14
N GLU A 6 13.70 -11.66 11.00
CA GLU A 6 14.59 -12.81 10.90
C GLU A 6 16.00 -12.32 10.52
N ALA A 7 16.97 -12.48 11.42
CA ALA A 7 18.36 -12.12 11.17
C ALA A 7 19.07 -13.22 10.37
N GLN A 8 19.73 -12.85 9.28
CA GLN A 8 20.54 -13.76 8.45
C GLN A 8 22.04 -13.43 8.58
N PRO A 9 22.94 -14.40 8.34
CA PRO A 9 24.38 -14.14 8.33
C PRO A 9 24.74 -13.09 7.25
N GLY A 10 25.59 -12.13 7.61
CA GLY A 10 26.05 -11.08 6.68
C GLY A 10 25.35 -9.70 6.82
N SER A 11 24.84 -9.36 7.99
CA SER A 11 24.14 -8.08 8.25
C SER A 11 22.86 -7.86 7.43
N VAL A 12 22.31 -8.95 6.89
CA VAL A 12 21.01 -8.96 6.20
C VAL A 12 19.94 -9.39 7.21
N SER A 13 18.80 -8.71 7.21
CA SER A 13 17.64 -9.09 8.02
C SER A 13 16.39 -9.07 7.16
N THR A 14 15.59 -10.12 7.27
CA THR A 14 14.29 -10.22 6.60
C THR A 14 13.23 -9.67 7.52
N LEU A 15 12.45 -8.72 7.02
CA LEU A 15 11.37 -8.07 7.77
C LEU A 15 10.04 -8.55 7.18
N ARG A 16 9.26 -9.31 7.95
CA ARG A 16 7.89 -9.67 7.59
C ARG A 16 6.93 -8.72 8.30
N ILE A 17 6.02 -8.12 7.55
CA ILE A 17 5.01 -7.21 8.07
C ILE A 17 3.64 -7.74 7.65
N GLU A 18 2.82 -8.08 8.63
CA GLU A 18 1.41 -8.41 8.42
C GLU A 18 0.55 -7.18 8.72
N LEU A 19 -0.21 -6.75 7.72
CA LEU A 19 -1.14 -5.63 7.82
C LEU A 19 -2.57 -6.14 8.00
N PRO A 20 -3.37 -5.53 8.89
CA PRO A 20 -4.77 -5.91 9.05
C PRO A 20 -5.59 -5.51 7.82
N PRO A 21 -6.55 -6.34 7.37
CA PRO A 21 -7.35 -6.08 6.18
C PRO A 21 -8.22 -4.82 6.28
N GLU A 22 -8.59 -4.42 7.49
CA GLU A 22 -9.35 -3.20 7.74
C GLU A 22 -8.59 -1.93 7.33
N GLU A 23 -7.28 -1.89 7.61
CA GLU A 23 -6.43 -0.76 7.26
C GLU A 23 -6.20 -0.68 5.75
N VAL A 24 -6.01 -1.85 5.11
CA VAL A 24 -5.91 -1.97 3.66
C VAL A 24 -7.18 -1.48 2.97
N SER A 25 -8.36 -1.89 3.46
CA SER A 25 -9.65 -1.47 2.92
C SER A 25 -9.88 0.03 3.05
N LYS A 26 -9.52 0.60 4.21
CA LYS A 26 -9.64 2.05 4.45
C LYS A 26 -8.74 2.87 3.51
N GLU A 27 -7.51 2.42 3.31
CA GLU A 27 -6.55 3.08 2.43
C GLU A 27 -6.99 2.93 0.95
N TRP A 28 -7.52 1.77 0.57
CA TRP A 28 -8.14 1.54 -0.74
C TRP A 28 -9.29 2.53 -1.00
N ASP A 29 -10.22 2.66 -0.06
CA ASP A 29 -11.36 3.59 -0.17
C ASP A 29 -10.90 5.05 -0.30
N ALA A 30 -9.86 5.45 0.44
CA ALA A 30 -9.29 6.79 0.37
C ALA A 30 -8.66 7.09 -0.99
N ILE A 31 -7.91 6.13 -1.54
CA ILE A 31 -7.30 6.23 -2.87
C ILE A 31 -8.40 6.25 -3.94
N ALA A 32 -9.35 5.31 -3.90
CA ALA A 32 -10.47 5.24 -4.83
C ALA A 32 -11.29 6.53 -4.84
N SER A 33 -11.54 7.15 -3.68
CA SER A 33 -12.22 8.45 -3.57
C SER A 33 -11.41 9.60 -4.18
N SER A 34 -10.09 9.57 -4.02
CA SER A 34 -9.19 10.58 -4.60
C SER A 34 -9.15 10.47 -6.13
N PHE A 35 -9.04 9.24 -6.65
CA PHE A 35 -9.18 8.96 -8.08
C PHE A 35 -10.58 9.34 -8.59
N ALA A 36 -11.65 9.08 -7.83
CA ALA A 36 -13.00 9.46 -8.21
C ALA A 36 -13.13 10.96 -8.50
N ARG A 37 -12.49 11.81 -7.69
CA ARG A 37 -12.52 13.28 -7.84
C ARG A 37 -11.77 13.75 -9.08
N LEU A 38 -10.68 13.10 -9.43
CA LEU A 38 -9.79 13.49 -10.53
C LEU A 38 -10.16 12.81 -11.87
N ALA A 39 -10.82 11.66 -11.82
CA ALA A 39 -11.11 10.84 -12.98
C ALA A 39 -12.10 11.51 -13.93
N LYS A 40 -11.66 11.68 -15.18
CA LYS A 40 -12.51 12.05 -16.31
C LYS A 40 -13.01 10.76 -16.97
N ILE A 41 -14.20 10.31 -16.56
CA ILE A 41 -14.84 9.13 -17.16
C ILE A 41 -15.84 9.60 -18.22
N PRO A 42 -15.69 9.17 -19.49
CA PRO A 42 -16.68 9.45 -20.53
C PRO A 42 -18.08 9.04 -20.09
N GLY A 43 -19.06 9.92 -20.27
CA GLY A 43 -20.45 9.71 -19.83
C GLY A 43 -20.76 10.20 -18.41
N TYR A 44 -19.76 10.54 -17.59
CA TYR A 44 -19.96 11.13 -16.26
C TYR A 44 -19.36 12.52 -16.18
N ARG A 45 -20.05 13.41 -15.46
CA ARG A 45 -19.45 14.69 -15.07
C ARG A 45 -18.20 14.39 -14.20
N PRO A 46 -17.06 15.05 -14.42
CA PRO A 46 -15.85 14.84 -13.62
C PRO A 46 -16.16 14.86 -12.12
N GLY A 47 -15.67 13.87 -11.37
CA GLY A 47 -15.93 13.75 -9.94
C GLY A 47 -17.27 13.10 -9.54
N LYS A 48 -18.15 12.76 -10.49
CA LYS A 48 -19.50 12.22 -10.24
C LYS A 48 -19.71 10.81 -10.78
N ALA A 49 -18.65 10.10 -11.14
CA ALA A 49 -18.76 8.71 -11.56
C ALA A 49 -19.04 7.78 -10.35
N PRO A 50 -19.84 6.72 -10.51
CA PRO A 50 -20.06 5.71 -9.48
C PRO A 50 -18.78 4.94 -9.12
N ARG A 51 -18.64 4.55 -7.85
CA ARG A 51 -17.48 3.80 -7.35
C ARG A 51 -17.20 2.53 -8.16
N SER A 52 -18.25 1.76 -8.49
CA SER A 52 -18.09 0.50 -9.24
C SER A 52 -17.48 0.69 -10.64
N VAL A 53 -17.67 1.86 -11.27
CA VAL A 53 -17.06 2.16 -12.58
C VAL A 53 -15.61 2.57 -12.41
N ILE A 54 -15.31 3.36 -11.37
CA ILE A 54 -13.96 3.80 -11.04
C ILE A 54 -13.12 2.59 -10.64
N GLU A 55 -13.60 1.75 -9.72
CA GLU A 55 -12.90 0.54 -9.30
C GLU A 55 -12.61 -0.40 -10.46
N LYS A 56 -13.55 -0.59 -11.40
CA LYS A 56 -13.31 -1.44 -12.57
C LYS A 56 -12.24 -0.89 -13.49
N ARG A 57 -12.25 0.42 -13.73
CA ARG A 57 -11.38 1.06 -14.72
C ARG A 57 -9.99 1.39 -14.16
N PHE A 58 -9.95 1.86 -12.91
CA PHE A 58 -8.76 2.30 -12.20
C PHE A 58 -8.25 1.23 -11.22
N ARG A 59 -8.76 -0.01 -11.27
CA ARG A 59 -8.38 -1.10 -10.34
C ARG A 59 -6.87 -1.23 -10.20
N LYS A 60 -6.19 -1.26 -11.35
CA LYS A 60 -4.75 -1.52 -11.44
C LYS A 60 -3.95 -0.35 -10.86
N GLU A 61 -4.35 0.87 -11.21
CA GLU A 61 -3.73 2.10 -10.72
C GLU A 61 -3.96 2.28 -9.22
N ILE A 62 -5.17 2.01 -8.72
CA ILE A 62 -5.48 2.04 -7.29
C ILE A 62 -4.66 0.99 -6.55
N HIS A 63 -4.51 -0.22 -7.11
CA HIS A 63 -3.70 -1.28 -6.51
C HIS A 63 -2.22 -0.88 -6.45
N ASP A 64 -1.65 -0.35 -7.53
CA ASP A 64 -0.24 0.08 -7.56
C ASP A 64 0.02 1.23 -6.57
N GLU A 65 -0.89 2.20 -6.51
CA GLU A 65 -0.82 3.31 -5.55
C GLU A 65 -0.94 2.81 -4.11
N LEU A 66 -1.86 1.87 -3.86
CA LEU A 66 -2.06 1.26 -2.56
C LEU A 66 -0.82 0.50 -2.11
N THR A 67 -0.27 -0.37 -2.95
CA THR A 67 0.94 -1.14 -2.63
C THR A 67 2.10 -0.21 -2.29
N LYS A 68 2.35 0.83 -3.10
CA LYS A 68 3.41 1.80 -2.82
C LYS A 68 3.22 2.49 -1.48
N LYS A 69 1.99 2.91 -1.19
CA LYS A 69 1.66 3.68 0.02
C LYS A 69 1.73 2.80 1.27
N LEU A 70 1.18 1.59 1.22
CA LEU A 70 1.26 0.61 2.30
C LEU A 70 2.70 0.21 2.57
N VAL A 71 3.47 -0.18 1.54
CA VAL A 71 4.88 -0.54 1.70
C VAL A 71 5.66 0.58 2.37
N SER A 72 5.49 1.82 1.90
CA SER A 72 6.18 2.98 2.49
C SER A 72 5.78 3.16 3.96
N LYS A 73 4.48 3.21 4.25
CA LYS A 73 3.96 3.42 5.61
C LYS A 73 4.42 2.32 6.56
N SER A 74 4.21 1.07 6.18
CA SER A 74 4.57 -0.11 6.95
C SER A 74 6.07 -0.21 7.20
N TYR A 75 6.88 0.16 6.21
CA TYR A 75 8.33 0.23 6.36
C TYR A 75 8.75 1.27 7.41
N TYR A 76 8.20 2.49 7.33
CA TYR A 76 8.48 3.53 8.33
C TYR A 76 8.04 3.09 9.73
N ASP A 77 6.82 2.59 9.87
CA ASP A 77 6.27 2.13 11.14
C ASP A 77 7.11 0.98 11.74
N ALA A 78 7.59 0.05 10.90
CA ALA A 78 8.40 -1.06 11.35
C ALA A 78 9.81 -0.64 11.78
N ILE A 79 10.42 0.32 11.07
CA ILE A 79 11.70 0.91 11.46
C ILE A 79 11.58 1.64 12.80
N GLU A 80 10.53 2.43 12.98
CA GLU A 80 10.31 3.20 14.20
C GLU A 80 10.09 2.26 15.40
N GLN A 81 9.23 1.25 15.26
CA GLN A 81 8.94 0.29 16.34
C GLN A 81 10.14 -0.56 16.74
N LYS A 82 11.01 -0.92 15.81
CA LYS A 82 12.19 -1.77 16.08
C LYS A 82 13.49 -0.98 16.21
N GLN A 83 13.42 0.35 16.09
CA GLN A 83 14.57 1.28 16.05
C GLN A 83 15.71 0.79 15.13
N LEU A 84 15.36 0.25 13.97
CA LEU A 84 16.33 -0.36 13.05
C LEU A 84 17.00 0.72 12.20
N ARG A 85 18.33 0.68 12.10
CA ARG A 85 19.07 1.47 11.10
C ARG A 85 19.22 0.66 9.82
N VAL A 86 18.28 0.82 8.90
CA VAL A 86 18.29 0.14 7.60
C VAL A 86 19.17 0.92 6.63
N VAL A 87 20.13 0.23 5.99
CA VAL A 87 21.08 0.84 5.05
C VAL A 87 20.56 0.77 3.60
N SER A 88 19.94 -0.34 3.22
CA SER A 88 19.36 -0.52 1.88
C SER A 88 18.27 -1.60 1.89
N LEU A 89 17.32 -1.48 0.96
CA LEU A 89 16.28 -2.47 0.68
C LEU A 89 16.68 -3.23 -0.58
N THR A 90 16.87 -4.54 -0.46
CA THR A 90 17.37 -5.37 -1.58
C THR A 90 16.25 -6.09 -2.32
N ASN A 91 15.26 -6.64 -1.60
CA ASN A 91 14.17 -7.44 -2.18
C ASN A 91 12.83 -7.06 -1.55
N LEU A 92 11.84 -6.76 -2.39
CA LEU A 92 10.46 -6.50 -2.01
C LEU A 92 9.62 -7.65 -2.56
N GLU A 93 9.12 -8.50 -1.67
CA GLU A 93 8.22 -9.59 -2.01
C GLU A 93 6.81 -9.24 -1.52
N ASP A 94 5.84 -9.29 -2.43
CA ASP A 94 4.42 -9.15 -2.11
C ASP A 94 3.94 -10.54 -1.65
N VAL A 95 3.72 -10.69 -0.34
CA VAL A 95 3.14 -11.91 0.23
C VAL A 95 1.65 -11.66 0.41
N GLN A 96 0.84 -12.31 -0.41
CA GLN A 96 -0.63 -12.19 -0.43
C GLN A 96 -1.29 -12.66 0.86
#